data_AF-Q1R547-F1
#
_entry.id   AF-Q1R547-F1
#
_cell.length_a   1.000
_cell.length_b   1.000
_cell.length_c   1.000
_cell.angle_alpha   90.00
_cell.angle_beta   90.00
_cell.angle_gamma   90.00
#
_symmetry.space_group_name_H-M   'P 1'
#
loop_
_entity.id
_entity.type
_entity.pdbx_description
1 polymer ?
#
loop_
_entity_poly.entity_id
_entity_poly.type
_entity_poly.pdbx_seq_one_letter_code
_entity_poly.pdbx_strand_id
1 'polypeptide(L)'
;MIINTTPGKSRIRQYYCHCMKDIGHSSPVLNIDFFTDASRKAAEIFTIGYIARESMERCGWVSQDPLYIAYHDNEWGVPETDSKKLFEMICLEGQQAGLSWITVLKKRENYRACFHQFDPVKVAAMQEEDIERLVQDAGIIRHRGKIQAIIGNARAYLQMEQNGEPFADFVWSFVNHQPQVTQATTLSEIPTSTPASDALSKALKKRGFKFVGTTICYSFMQACGLVNDHVVGCCCHPGNKP
;
A
#
# COMPACT_ATOMS: atom_id res chain seq x y z
N MET A 1 14.29 24.38 -59.05
CA MET A 1 15.49 24.53 -58.20
C MET A 1 15.01 24.96 -56.82
N ILE A 2 15.02 24.02 -55.88
CA ILE A 2 15.27 24.14 -54.43
C ILE A 2 14.35 25.03 -53.54
N ILE A 3 13.39 24.37 -52.85
CA ILE A 3 13.02 24.35 -51.40
C ILE A 3 13.46 25.52 -50.47
N ASN A 4 12.71 26.02 -49.48
CA ASN A 4 12.12 25.31 -48.33
C ASN A 4 11.20 26.22 -47.44
N THR A 5 10.24 25.59 -46.77
CA THR A 5 9.33 26.09 -45.71
C THR A 5 9.88 25.88 -44.29
N THR A 6 9.64 26.78 -43.32
CA THR A 6 9.26 26.40 -41.92
C THR A 6 8.76 27.57 -41.04
N PRO A 7 7.68 27.39 -40.23
CA PRO A 7 7.24 28.28 -39.16
C PRO A 7 7.43 27.68 -37.73
N GLY A 8 7.46 28.53 -36.69
CA GLY A 8 7.13 28.14 -35.30
C GLY A 8 8.29 28.01 -34.29
N LYS A 9 8.68 29.11 -33.62
CA LYS A 9 9.59 29.08 -32.44
C LYS A 9 9.22 30.01 -31.26
N SER A 10 8.08 30.72 -31.27
CA SER A 10 7.86 31.82 -30.31
C SER A 10 6.96 31.53 -29.10
N ARG A 11 6.13 30.47 -29.07
CA ARG A 11 5.14 30.28 -27.98
C ARG A 11 5.61 29.51 -26.74
N ILE A 12 6.60 28.62 -26.86
CA ILE A 12 7.01 27.73 -25.75
C ILE A 12 7.86 28.47 -24.70
N ARG A 13 8.71 29.42 -25.12
CA ARG A 13 9.54 30.22 -24.20
C ARG A 13 8.73 31.05 -23.19
N GLN A 14 7.50 31.42 -23.54
CA GLN A 14 6.70 32.33 -22.73
C GLN A 14 6.02 31.61 -21.55
N TYR A 15 5.68 30.32 -21.69
CA TYR A 15 5.14 29.51 -20.59
C TYR A 15 6.20 29.17 -19.52
N TYR A 16 7.43 28.88 -19.94
CA TYR A 16 8.54 28.56 -19.03
C TYR A 16 8.92 29.70 -18.08
N CYS A 17 8.81 30.95 -18.53
CA CYS A 17 9.22 32.10 -17.71
C CYS A 17 8.15 32.52 -16.69
N HIS A 18 6.89 32.11 -16.86
CA HIS A 18 5.81 32.49 -15.96
C HIS A 18 5.72 31.56 -14.74
N CYS A 19 5.93 30.24 -14.93
CA CYS A 19 5.81 29.26 -13.85
C CYS A 19 6.95 29.30 -12.82
N MET A 20 8.12 29.84 -13.17
CA MET A 20 9.28 29.90 -12.27
C MET A 20 9.29 31.10 -11.32
N LYS A 21 8.35 32.04 -11.44
CA LYS A 21 8.28 33.20 -10.52
C LYS A 21 7.54 32.92 -9.22
N ASP A 22 6.75 31.85 -9.16
CA ASP A 22 5.86 31.57 -8.02
C ASP A 22 6.43 30.52 -7.04
N ILE A 23 7.61 29.96 -7.32
CA ILE A 23 8.25 28.94 -6.47
C ILE A 23 9.52 29.54 -5.87
N GLY A 24 9.39 30.11 -4.66
CA GLY A 24 10.46 30.72 -3.88
C GLY A 24 11.49 29.73 -3.31
N HIS A 25 12.05 28.85 -4.14
CA HIS A 25 13.16 27.99 -3.77
C HIS A 25 14.31 28.13 -4.78
N SER A 26 15.44 28.60 -4.26
CA SER A 26 16.72 28.67 -4.96
C SER A 26 17.22 27.26 -5.31
N SER A 27 16.81 26.76 -6.47
CA SER A 27 17.42 25.58 -7.09
C SER A 27 18.73 26.01 -7.80
N PRO A 28 19.79 25.18 -7.80
CA PRO A 28 21.05 25.56 -8.44
C PRO A 28 20.80 25.65 -9.94
N VAL A 29 21.00 26.86 -10.48
CA VAL A 29 20.88 27.14 -11.91
C VAL A 29 22.00 26.38 -12.62
N LEU A 30 21.70 25.17 -13.12
CA LEU A 30 22.57 24.50 -14.07
C LEU A 30 22.55 25.32 -15.35
N ASN A 31 23.65 26.01 -15.60
CA ASN A 31 23.82 26.90 -16.74
C ASN A 31 23.86 26.05 -18.02
N ILE A 32 22.75 26.06 -18.77
CA ILE A 32 22.48 25.22 -19.96
C ILE A 32 23.29 25.65 -21.20
N ASP A 33 24.08 26.72 -21.11
CA ASP A 33 24.77 27.31 -22.26
C ASP A 33 26.01 26.54 -22.76
N PHE A 34 26.39 25.42 -22.12
CA PHE A 34 27.59 24.63 -22.48
C PHE A 34 27.32 23.17 -22.88
N PHE A 35 26.16 22.87 -23.46
CA PHE A 35 25.83 21.50 -23.86
C PHE A 35 25.35 21.40 -25.31
N THR A 36 25.97 20.48 -26.06
CA THR A 36 25.57 20.07 -27.42
C THR A 36 24.10 19.64 -27.48
N ASP A 37 23.50 19.62 -28.68
CA ASP A 37 22.07 19.37 -28.90
C ASP A 37 21.57 18.04 -28.30
N ALA A 38 22.42 16.99 -28.31
CA ALA A 38 22.12 15.70 -27.67
C ALA A 38 22.04 15.77 -26.14
N SER A 39 22.89 16.57 -25.51
CA SER A 39 22.91 16.78 -24.05
C SER A 39 21.75 17.65 -23.55
N ARG A 40 21.20 18.56 -24.38
CA ARG A 40 19.97 19.29 -24.05
C ARG A 40 18.75 18.39 -24.08
N LYS A 41 18.65 17.52 -25.09
CA LYS A 41 17.56 16.54 -25.18
C LYS A 41 17.59 15.52 -24.04
N ALA A 42 18.78 15.08 -23.62
CA ALA A 42 18.94 14.24 -22.45
C ALA A 42 18.56 14.96 -21.14
N ALA A 43 18.94 16.23 -20.97
CA ALA A 43 18.53 17.05 -19.84
C ALA A 43 17.02 17.31 -19.82
N GLU A 44 16.39 17.62 -20.96
CA GLU A 44 14.93 17.78 -21.07
C GLU A 44 14.18 16.49 -20.77
N ILE A 45 14.62 15.34 -21.30
CA ILE A 45 14.01 14.03 -20.99
C ILE A 45 14.18 13.69 -19.52
N PHE A 46 15.35 13.99 -18.93
CA PHE A 46 15.60 13.80 -17.50
C PHE A 46 14.71 14.71 -16.65
N THR A 47 14.59 15.99 -17.01
CA THR A 47 13.74 16.96 -16.31
C THR A 47 12.25 16.64 -16.47
N ILE A 48 11.79 16.24 -17.66
CA ILE A 48 10.41 15.80 -17.89
C ILE A 48 10.13 14.51 -17.11
N GLY A 49 11.05 13.54 -17.12
CA GLY A 49 10.92 12.30 -16.35
C GLY A 49 10.97 12.53 -14.83
N TYR A 50 11.71 13.54 -14.38
CA TYR A 50 11.79 13.95 -12.98
C TYR A 50 10.51 14.70 -12.54
N ILE A 51 10.04 15.67 -13.34
CA ILE A 51 8.78 16.39 -13.09
C ILE A 51 7.59 15.44 -13.14
N ALA A 52 7.54 14.50 -14.09
CA ALA A 52 6.49 13.50 -14.16
C ALA A 52 6.43 12.62 -12.89
N ARG A 53 7.60 12.27 -12.32
CA ARG A 53 7.70 11.54 -11.05
C ARG A 53 7.30 12.38 -9.83
N GLU A 54 7.61 13.67 -9.82
CA GLU A 54 7.17 14.59 -8.76
C GLU A 54 5.67 14.93 -8.86
N SER A 55 5.06 14.82 -10.05
CA SER A 55 3.65 15.14 -10.28
C SER A 55 2.65 14.00 -10.09
N MET A 56 3.10 12.82 -9.62
CA MET A 56 2.17 11.73 -9.31
C MET A 56 1.45 12.05 -8.00
N GLU A 57 0.25 12.63 -8.11
CA GLU A 57 -0.65 12.81 -6.98
C GLU A 57 -0.91 11.45 -6.32
N ARG A 58 -0.66 11.34 -5.01
CA ARG A 58 -0.88 10.13 -4.21
C ARG A 58 -1.98 10.38 -3.18
N CYS A 59 -2.46 9.31 -2.55
CA CYS A 59 -3.39 9.44 -1.44
C CYS A 59 -2.81 10.28 -0.29
N GLY A 60 -3.63 11.12 0.34
CA GLY A 60 -3.18 12.08 1.37
C GLY A 60 -2.64 11.49 2.67
N TRP A 61 -2.76 10.17 2.87
CA TRP A 61 -2.19 9.47 4.03
C TRP A 61 -0.73 9.02 3.82
N VAL A 62 -0.22 9.08 2.58
CA VAL A 62 1.15 8.68 2.26
C VAL A 62 2.13 9.76 2.71
N SER A 63 3.11 9.40 3.53
CA SER A 63 4.18 10.32 3.91
C SER A 63 5.31 10.32 2.87
N GLN A 64 6.31 11.18 3.06
CA GLN A 64 7.52 11.22 2.22
C GLN A 64 8.52 10.07 2.50
N ASP A 65 8.18 9.12 3.38
CA ASP A 65 9.02 7.96 3.66
C ASP A 65 9.02 7.03 2.42
N PRO A 66 10.18 6.75 1.79
CA PRO A 66 10.25 5.92 0.58
C PRO A 66 9.64 4.54 0.75
N LEU A 67 9.69 3.96 1.95
CA LEU A 67 9.06 2.68 2.25
C LEU A 67 7.53 2.79 2.16
N TYR A 68 6.96 3.90 2.63
CA TYR A 68 5.52 4.08 2.62
C TYR A 68 5.00 4.39 1.21
N ILE A 69 5.77 5.17 0.44
CA ILE A 69 5.53 5.41 -0.98
C ILE A 69 5.55 4.09 -1.76
N ALA A 70 6.58 3.26 -1.57
CA ALA A 70 6.69 1.98 -2.26
C ALA A 70 5.52 1.02 -1.91
N TYR A 71 5.09 0.99 -0.64
CA TYR A 71 3.93 0.22 -0.22
C TYR A 71 2.64 0.72 -0.89
N HIS A 72 2.41 2.04 -0.92
CA HIS A 72 1.26 2.63 -1.60
C HIS A 72 1.26 2.30 -3.10
N ASP A 73 2.39 2.51 -3.77
CA ASP A 73 2.48 2.44 -5.23
C ASP A 73 2.40 0.99 -5.76
N ASN A 74 2.92 0.02 -5.00
CA ASN A 74 3.15 -1.34 -5.49
C ASN A 74 2.33 -2.42 -4.76
N GLU A 75 1.76 -2.13 -3.59
CA GLU A 75 1.11 -3.15 -2.76
C GLU A 75 -0.33 -2.77 -2.41
N TRP A 76 -0.55 -1.57 -1.86
CA TRP A 76 -1.86 -1.19 -1.33
C TRP A 76 -2.92 -1.03 -2.41
N GLY A 77 -4.06 -1.71 -2.24
CA GLY A 77 -5.18 -1.69 -3.19
C GLY A 77 -4.95 -2.55 -4.44
N VAL A 78 -3.83 -3.29 -4.52
CA VAL A 78 -3.60 -4.30 -5.56
C VAL A 78 -4.31 -5.59 -5.15
N PRO A 79 -5.17 -6.18 -6.02
CA PRO A 79 -5.85 -7.44 -5.70
C PRO A 79 -4.87 -8.56 -5.37
N GLU A 80 -4.94 -9.06 -4.14
CA GLU A 80 -4.16 -10.22 -3.68
C GLU A 80 -5.08 -11.44 -3.53
N THR A 81 -4.72 -12.56 -4.14
CA THR A 81 -5.51 -13.80 -4.17
C THR A 81 -4.76 -14.99 -3.58
N ASP A 82 -3.49 -14.83 -3.20
CA ASP A 82 -2.75 -15.86 -2.48
C ASP A 82 -3.19 -15.91 -1.01
N SER A 83 -3.67 -17.09 -0.59
CA SER A 83 -4.22 -17.27 0.76
C SER A 83 -3.20 -17.03 1.87
N LYS A 84 -1.91 -17.32 1.65
CA LYS A 84 -0.86 -17.12 2.66
C LYS A 84 -0.51 -15.64 2.81
N LYS A 85 -0.44 -14.89 1.71
CA LYS A 85 -0.23 -13.44 1.76
C LYS A 85 -1.42 -12.71 2.37
N LEU A 86 -2.64 -13.13 2.07
CA LEU A 86 -3.84 -12.62 2.74
C LEU A 86 -3.80 -12.91 4.24
N PHE A 87 -3.36 -14.10 4.63
CA PHE A 87 -3.14 -14.46 6.03
C PHE A 87 -2.08 -13.58 6.72
N GLU A 88 -0.93 -13.35 6.07
CA GLU A 88 0.09 -12.41 6.55
C GLU A 88 -0.51 -11.02 6.79
N MET A 89 -1.22 -10.49 5.80
CA MET A 89 -1.78 -9.14 5.86
C MET A 89 -2.81 -8.99 6.96
N ILE A 90 -3.78 -9.90 7.11
CA ILE A 90 -4.76 -9.80 8.20
C ILE A 90 -4.10 -9.88 9.59
N CYS A 91 -3.01 -10.64 9.71
CA CYS A 91 -2.20 -10.70 10.93
C CYS A 91 -1.49 -9.36 11.21
N LEU A 92 -0.84 -8.76 10.21
CA LEU A 92 -0.15 -7.47 10.33
C LEU A 92 -1.11 -6.32 10.64
N GLU A 93 -2.30 -6.30 10.02
CA GLU A 93 -3.36 -5.32 10.33
C GLU A 93 -3.84 -5.47 11.79
N GLY A 94 -3.93 -6.70 12.30
CA GLY A 94 -4.17 -6.94 13.73
C GLY A 94 -3.08 -6.35 14.65
N GLN A 95 -1.82 -6.30 14.19
CA GLN A 95 -0.71 -5.70 14.93
C GLN A 95 -0.80 -4.17 14.98
N GLN A 96 -1.47 -3.54 14.01
CA GLN A 96 -1.57 -2.09 13.88
C GLN A 96 -2.53 -1.46 14.91
N ALA A 97 -3.43 -2.24 15.55
CA ALA A 97 -4.40 -1.70 16.51
C ALA A 97 -3.77 -0.77 17.58
N GLY A 98 -4.14 0.52 17.57
CA GLY A 98 -3.60 1.54 18.47
C GLY A 98 -2.25 2.15 18.07
N LEU A 99 -1.76 1.90 16.85
CA LEU A 99 -0.49 2.37 16.31
C LEU A 99 -0.68 2.90 14.88
N SER A 100 0.34 3.59 14.35
CA SER A 100 0.38 3.95 12.92
C SER A 100 0.78 2.75 12.07
N TRP A 101 0.26 2.64 10.84
CA TRP A 101 0.63 1.56 9.91
C TRP A 101 2.12 1.54 9.58
N ILE A 102 2.74 2.71 9.39
CA ILE A 102 4.18 2.81 9.13
C ILE A 102 5.04 2.14 10.23
N THR A 103 4.54 2.09 11.48
CA THR A 103 5.22 1.37 12.57
C THR A 103 5.26 -0.13 12.32
N VAL A 104 4.15 -0.70 11.83
CA VAL A 104 4.07 -2.13 11.48
C VAL A 104 4.87 -2.41 10.20
N LEU A 105 4.73 -1.56 9.18
CA LEU A 105 5.40 -1.72 7.90
C LEU A 105 6.93 -1.76 8.04
N LYS A 106 7.52 -0.87 8.88
CA LYS A 106 8.95 -0.88 9.20
C LYS A 106 9.42 -2.14 9.94
N LYS A 107 8.50 -2.86 10.59
CA LYS A 107 8.77 -4.10 11.33
C LYS A 107 8.40 -5.35 10.54
N ARG A 108 7.86 -5.23 9.32
CA ARG A 108 7.31 -6.34 8.54
C ARG A 108 8.32 -7.47 8.32
N GLU A 109 9.57 -7.14 7.96
CA GLU A 109 10.62 -8.16 7.78
C GLU A 109 10.98 -8.88 9.09
N ASN A 110 10.96 -8.17 10.22
CA ASN A 110 11.16 -8.80 11.53
C ASN A 110 10.00 -9.75 11.85
N TYR A 111 8.76 -9.34 11.58
CA TYR A 111 7.60 -10.21 11.71
C TYR A 111 7.73 -11.47 10.83
N ARG A 112 8.11 -11.31 9.56
CA ARG A 112 8.36 -12.44 8.66
C ARG A 112 9.43 -13.37 9.24
N ALA A 113 10.53 -12.86 9.78
CA ALA A 113 11.55 -13.70 10.40
C ALA A 113 11.03 -14.43 11.66
N CYS A 114 10.40 -13.70 12.58
CA CYS A 114 9.90 -14.21 13.86
C CYS A 114 8.77 -15.23 13.72
N PHE A 115 7.94 -15.10 12.68
CA PHE A 115 6.76 -15.93 12.42
C PHE A 115 6.93 -16.80 11.17
N HIS A 116 8.16 -17.25 10.89
CA HIS A 116 8.44 -18.27 9.86
C HIS A 116 7.87 -17.96 8.47
N GLN A 117 8.04 -16.70 8.02
CA GLN A 117 7.51 -16.17 6.76
C GLN A 117 5.99 -16.31 6.66
N PHE A 118 5.31 -16.25 7.81
CA PHE A 118 3.87 -16.47 7.97
C PHE A 118 3.40 -17.82 7.42
N ASP A 119 4.25 -18.85 7.42
CA ASP A 119 3.83 -20.23 7.17
C ASP A 119 2.84 -20.68 8.26
N PRO A 120 1.53 -20.88 7.93
CA PRO A 120 0.52 -21.14 8.94
C PRO A 120 0.78 -22.42 9.74
N VAL A 121 1.41 -23.44 9.13
CA VAL A 121 1.74 -24.70 9.81
C VAL A 121 2.78 -24.47 10.89
N LYS A 122 3.86 -23.75 10.57
CA LYS A 122 4.93 -23.45 11.52
C LYS A 122 4.45 -22.50 12.62
N VAL A 123 3.70 -21.47 12.25
CA VAL A 123 3.15 -20.49 13.19
C VAL A 123 2.16 -21.15 14.16
N ALA A 124 1.29 -22.03 13.66
CA ALA A 124 0.32 -22.74 14.51
C ALA A 124 0.98 -23.67 15.55
N ALA A 125 2.18 -24.18 15.23
CA ALA A 125 2.95 -25.08 16.09
C ALA A 125 3.73 -24.35 17.21
N MET A 126 3.82 -23.02 17.17
CA MET A 126 4.48 -22.22 18.21
C MET A 126 3.80 -22.39 19.58
N GLN A 127 4.60 -22.40 20.63
CA GLN A 127 4.18 -22.66 22.02
C GLN A 127 4.39 -21.46 22.94
N GLU A 128 4.13 -21.63 24.23
CA GLU A 128 4.24 -20.56 25.22
C GLU A 128 5.68 -20.02 25.32
N GLU A 129 6.68 -20.88 25.19
CA GLU A 129 8.09 -20.50 25.21
C GLU A 129 8.46 -19.57 24.05
N ASP A 130 7.84 -19.76 22.87
CA ASP A 130 8.01 -18.86 21.74
C ASP A 130 7.39 -17.48 22.01
N ILE A 131 6.23 -17.45 22.67
CA ILE A 131 5.57 -16.20 23.07
C ILE A 131 6.46 -15.43 24.03
N GLU A 132 6.99 -16.09 25.07
CA GLU A 132 7.88 -15.45 26.04
C GLU A 132 9.14 -14.88 25.39
N ARG A 133 9.74 -15.64 24.47
CA ARG A 133 10.88 -15.16 23.67
C ARG A 133 10.51 -13.93 22.84
N LEU A 134 9.39 -13.97 22.14
CA LEU A 134 8.96 -12.89 21.24
C LEU A 134 8.54 -11.62 21.97
N VAL A 135 7.99 -11.72 23.19
CA VAL A 135 7.67 -10.54 24.01
C VAL A 135 8.94 -9.75 24.37
N GLN A 136 10.13 -10.34 24.32
CA GLN A 136 11.39 -9.64 24.54
C GLN A 136 11.99 -9.04 23.25
N ASP A 137 11.48 -9.40 22.07
CA ASP A 137 12.04 -8.98 20.79
C ASP A 137 11.62 -7.54 20.43
N ALA A 138 12.58 -6.62 20.44
CA ALA A 138 12.37 -5.21 20.10
C ALA A 138 12.13 -4.98 18.60
N GLY A 139 12.40 -5.98 17.75
CA GLY A 139 12.16 -5.99 16.31
C GLY A 139 10.67 -5.97 15.97
N ILE A 140 9.80 -6.51 16.82
CA ILE A 140 8.34 -6.54 16.66
C ILE A 140 7.62 -5.67 17.71
N ILE A 141 6.29 -5.73 17.77
CA ILE A 141 5.50 -5.08 18.82
C ILE A 141 5.39 -6.04 20.01
N ARG A 142 5.99 -5.66 21.13
CA ARG A 142 6.06 -6.43 22.38
C ARG A 142 4.74 -6.42 23.15
N HIS A 143 3.69 -6.97 22.55
CA HIS A 143 2.36 -7.08 23.14
C HIS A 143 1.90 -8.54 23.10
N ARG A 144 1.87 -9.20 24.26
CA ARG A 144 1.60 -10.64 24.39
C ARG A 144 0.32 -11.08 23.67
N GLY A 145 -0.79 -10.38 23.87
CA GLY A 145 -2.06 -10.73 23.23
C GLY A 145 -2.04 -10.63 21.70
N LYS A 146 -1.20 -9.76 21.12
CA LYS A 146 -1.08 -9.58 19.67
C LYS A 146 -0.19 -10.67 19.05
N ILE A 147 0.83 -11.11 19.78
CA ILE A 147 1.66 -12.26 19.41
C ILE A 147 0.82 -13.55 19.45
N GLN A 148 0.10 -13.78 20.55
CA GLN A 148 -0.84 -14.90 20.68
C GLN A 148 -1.91 -14.91 19.59
N ALA A 149 -2.38 -13.74 19.16
CA ALA A 149 -3.34 -13.62 18.08
C ALA A 149 -2.81 -14.18 16.75
N ILE A 150 -1.55 -13.93 16.38
CA ILE A 150 -0.97 -14.47 15.14
C ILE A 150 -0.96 -16.01 15.18
N ILE A 151 -0.55 -16.59 16.31
CA ILE A 151 -0.53 -18.05 16.52
C ILE A 151 -1.95 -18.63 16.46
N GLY A 152 -2.91 -18.00 17.14
CA GLY A 152 -4.32 -18.40 17.10
C GLY A 152 -4.95 -18.26 15.71
N ASN A 153 -4.62 -17.21 14.98
CA ASN A 153 -5.08 -16.97 13.61
C ASN A 153 -4.54 -18.04 12.66
N ALA A 154 -3.29 -18.48 12.83
CA ALA A 154 -2.72 -19.57 12.03
C ALA A 154 -3.49 -20.89 12.25
N ARG A 155 -3.84 -21.19 13.50
CA ARG A 155 -4.67 -22.38 13.84
C ARG A 155 -6.07 -22.28 13.21
N ALA A 156 -6.70 -21.11 13.28
CA ALA A 156 -8.00 -20.86 12.66
C ALA A 156 -7.94 -20.98 11.12
N TYR A 157 -6.89 -20.42 10.50
CA TYR A 157 -6.62 -20.54 9.07
C TYR A 157 -6.50 -22.02 8.66
N LEU A 158 -5.69 -22.81 9.36
CA LEU A 158 -5.53 -24.24 9.04
C LEU A 158 -6.82 -25.03 9.21
N GLN A 159 -7.64 -24.69 10.22
CA GLN A 159 -8.93 -25.33 10.41
C GLN A 159 -9.90 -25.05 9.24
N MET A 160 -9.87 -23.84 8.69
CA MET A 160 -10.65 -23.51 7.48
C MET A 160 -10.20 -24.33 6.28
N GLU A 161 -8.89 -24.37 6.01
CA GLU A 161 -8.32 -25.14 4.89
C GLU A 161 -8.67 -26.64 5.02
N GLN A 162 -8.60 -27.21 6.23
CA GLN A 162 -8.98 -28.60 6.50
C GLN A 162 -10.48 -28.87 6.25
N ASN A 163 -11.34 -27.86 6.43
CA ASN A 163 -12.77 -27.95 6.15
C ASN A 163 -13.11 -27.69 4.68
N GLY A 164 -12.12 -27.48 3.81
CA GLY A 164 -12.35 -27.14 2.41
C GLY A 164 -12.84 -25.71 2.22
N GLU A 165 -12.45 -24.79 3.09
CA GLU A 165 -12.71 -23.35 2.99
C GLU A 165 -11.40 -22.59 2.69
N PRO A 166 -10.97 -22.46 1.42
CA PRO A 166 -9.78 -21.70 1.07
C PRO A 166 -9.88 -20.26 1.56
N PHE A 167 -8.85 -19.76 2.23
CA PHE A 167 -8.93 -18.45 2.88
C PHE A 167 -9.16 -17.29 1.90
N ALA A 168 -8.54 -17.34 0.72
CA ALA A 168 -8.75 -16.37 -0.35
C ALA A 168 -10.20 -16.32 -0.80
N ASP A 169 -10.79 -17.47 -1.14
CA ASP A 169 -12.20 -17.54 -1.57
C ASP A 169 -13.14 -17.02 -0.49
N PHE A 170 -12.86 -17.37 0.77
CA PHE A 170 -13.61 -16.88 1.91
C PHE A 170 -13.60 -15.35 2.00
N VAL A 171 -12.44 -14.69 1.99
CA VAL A 171 -12.39 -13.23 2.13
C VAL A 171 -12.94 -12.50 0.91
N TRP A 172 -12.68 -13.02 -0.30
CA TRP A 172 -13.17 -12.42 -1.55
C TRP A 172 -14.69 -12.56 -1.71
N SER A 173 -15.33 -13.54 -1.07
CA SER A 173 -16.79 -13.68 -1.06
C SER A 173 -17.52 -12.46 -0.48
N PHE A 174 -16.88 -11.70 0.42
CA PHE A 174 -17.46 -10.50 1.03
C PHE A 174 -17.55 -9.29 0.08
N VAL A 175 -16.92 -9.38 -1.10
CA VAL A 175 -16.99 -8.39 -2.17
C VAL A 175 -17.43 -9.02 -3.49
N ASN A 176 -18.16 -10.14 -3.43
CA ASN A 176 -18.61 -10.89 -4.61
C ASN A 176 -17.48 -11.20 -5.60
N HIS A 177 -16.27 -11.47 -5.09
CA HIS A 177 -15.06 -11.76 -5.86
C HIS A 177 -14.68 -10.67 -6.88
N GLN A 178 -15.07 -9.42 -6.63
CA GLN A 178 -14.74 -8.27 -7.47
C GLN A 178 -14.27 -7.08 -6.63
N PRO A 179 -13.14 -6.43 -6.97
CA PRO A 179 -12.72 -5.22 -6.29
C PRO A 179 -13.79 -4.13 -6.34
N GLN A 180 -14.13 -3.53 -5.21
CA GLN A 180 -15.02 -2.37 -5.15
C GLN A 180 -14.19 -1.08 -5.28
N VAL A 181 -14.36 -0.33 -6.36
CA VAL A 181 -13.58 0.88 -6.62
C VAL A 181 -14.32 2.11 -6.11
N THR A 182 -13.64 2.93 -5.31
CA THR A 182 -14.20 4.17 -4.78
C THR A 182 -14.47 5.22 -5.86
N GLN A 183 -15.34 6.18 -5.55
CA GLN A 183 -15.50 7.41 -6.32
C GLN A 183 -15.14 8.65 -5.48
N ALA A 184 -14.57 8.43 -4.29
CA ALA A 184 -14.21 9.48 -3.37
C ALA A 184 -13.10 10.36 -3.94
N THR A 185 -13.28 11.67 -3.83
CA THR A 185 -12.27 12.64 -4.26
C THR A 185 -11.29 12.99 -3.14
N THR A 186 -11.72 12.82 -1.89
CA THR A 186 -10.93 13.13 -0.69
C THR A 186 -10.90 11.97 0.29
N LEU A 187 -9.86 11.90 1.14
CA LEU A 187 -9.73 10.85 2.16
C LEU A 187 -10.86 10.91 3.20
N SER A 188 -11.43 12.08 3.47
CA SER A 188 -12.55 12.24 4.42
C SER A 188 -13.85 11.56 3.97
N GLU A 189 -13.98 11.25 2.68
CA GLU A 189 -15.13 10.52 2.12
C GLU A 189 -14.96 9.00 2.23
N ILE A 190 -13.73 8.52 2.46
CA ILE A 190 -13.44 7.08 2.62
C ILE A 190 -13.86 6.65 4.03
N PRO A 191 -14.72 5.61 4.16
CA PRO A 191 -15.15 5.14 5.46
C PRO A 191 -14.00 4.43 6.20
N THR A 192 -14.13 4.26 7.52
CA THR A 192 -13.20 3.44 8.32
C THR A 192 -13.76 2.03 8.62
N SER A 193 -15.01 1.77 8.23
CA SER A 193 -15.68 0.47 8.28
C SER A 193 -16.91 0.48 7.37
N THR A 194 -17.32 -0.69 6.90
CA THR A 194 -18.49 -0.89 6.04
C THR A 194 -19.30 -2.10 6.50
N PRO A 195 -20.55 -2.26 6.03
CA PRO A 195 -21.32 -3.49 6.30
C PRO A 195 -20.57 -4.78 5.89
N ALA A 196 -19.76 -4.71 4.82
CA ALA A 196 -18.93 -5.84 4.39
C ALA A 196 -17.80 -6.14 5.41
N SER A 197 -17.11 -5.12 5.93
CA SER A 197 -16.08 -5.34 6.96
C SER A 197 -16.66 -5.79 8.31
N ASP A 198 -17.89 -5.37 8.64
CA ASP A 198 -18.63 -5.87 9.80
C ASP A 198 -18.93 -7.36 9.68
N ALA A 199 -19.41 -7.77 8.51
CA ALA A 199 -19.68 -9.17 8.20
C ALA A 199 -18.40 -10.01 8.23
N LEU A 200 -17.31 -9.53 7.62
CA LEU A 200 -16.01 -10.20 7.61
C LEU A 200 -15.46 -10.36 9.04
N SER A 201 -15.48 -9.28 9.83
CA SER A 201 -15.08 -9.28 11.25
C SER A 201 -15.84 -10.31 12.06
N LYS A 202 -17.18 -10.35 11.92
CA LYS A 202 -18.02 -11.33 12.61
C LYS A 202 -17.70 -12.76 12.18
N ALA A 203 -17.50 -12.99 10.88
CA ALA A 203 -17.22 -14.30 10.33
C ALA A 203 -15.83 -14.84 10.73
N LEU A 204 -14.80 -13.98 10.74
CA LEU A 204 -13.45 -14.31 11.21
C LEU A 204 -13.46 -14.64 12.71
N LYS A 205 -14.13 -13.82 13.54
CA LYS A 205 -14.27 -14.09 14.98
C LYS A 205 -14.95 -15.44 15.25
N LYS A 206 -16.00 -15.77 14.49
CA LYS A 206 -16.69 -17.07 14.59
C LYS A 206 -15.76 -18.24 14.28
N ARG A 207 -14.77 -18.05 13.39
CA ARG A 207 -13.73 -19.04 13.04
C ARG A 207 -12.54 -19.04 14.00
N GLY A 208 -12.56 -18.22 15.04
CA GLY A 208 -11.52 -18.22 16.08
C GLY A 208 -10.42 -17.17 15.91
N PHE A 209 -10.46 -16.38 14.83
CA PHE A 209 -9.49 -15.29 14.63
C PHE A 209 -9.62 -14.22 15.74
N LYS A 210 -8.49 -13.61 16.09
CA LYS A 210 -8.35 -12.56 17.09
C LYS A 210 -7.72 -11.32 16.47
N PHE A 211 -7.95 -10.16 17.08
CA PHE A 211 -7.52 -8.85 16.55
C PHE A 211 -8.06 -8.57 15.14
N VAL A 212 -9.31 -8.96 14.90
CA VAL A 212 -10.02 -8.79 13.62
C VAL A 212 -11.28 -7.93 13.82
N GLY A 213 -11.11 -6.73 14.38
CA GLY A 213 -12.19 -5.74 14.49
C GLY A 213 -12.65 -5.24 13.11
N THR A 214 -13.82 -4.60 13.02
CA THR A 214 -14.35 -4.15 11.71
C THR A 214 -13.41 -3.15 11.02
N THR A 215 -12.83 -2.19 11.76
CA THR A 215 -11.85 -1.23 11.22
C THR A 215 -10.57 -1.92 10.73
N ILE A 216 -10.11 -2.95 11.44
CA ILE A 216 -8.97 -3.77 11.03
C ILE A 216 -9.31 -4.53 9.74
N CYS A 217 -10.50 -5.13 9.67
CA CYS A 217 -10.97 -5.84 8.49
C CYS A 217 -11.11 -4.91 7.29
N TYR A 218 -11.61 -3.69 7.48
CA TYR A 218 -11.72 -2.72 6.39
C TYR A 218 -10.34 -2.27 5.89
N SER A 219 -9.40 -1.99 6.81
CA SER A 219 -8.01 -1.67 6.46
C SER A 219 -7.35 -2.82 5.68
N PHE A 220 -7.57 -4.07 6.11
CA PHE A 220 -7.16 -5.28 5.39
C PHE A 220 -7.77 -5.37 3.99
N MET A 221 -9.08 -5.11 3.86
CA MET A 221 -9.78 -5.13 2.57
C MET A 221 -9.20 -4.11 1.60
N GLN A 222 -8.87 -2.91 2.09
CA GLN A 222 -8.19 -1.87 1.32
C GLN A 222 -6.78 -2.31 0.92
N ALA A 223 -5.99 -2.78 1.89
CA ALA A 223 -4.60 -3.17 1.66
C ALA A 223 -4.47 -4.30 0.62
N CYS A 224 -5.37 -5.28 0.65
CA CYS A 224 -5.34 -6.44 -0.25
C CYS A 224 -6.20 -6.29 -1.51
N GLY A 225 -6.72 -5.09 -1.77
CA GLY A 225 -7.46 -4.78 -3.01
C GLY A 225 -8.85 -5.41 -3.14
N LEU A 226 -9.44 -5.89 -2.04
CA LEU A 226 -10.87 -6.27 -2.03
C LEU A 226 -11.73 -5.01 -2.26
N VAL A 227 -11.25 -3.88 -1.74
CA VAL A 227 -11.73 -2.55 -2.11
C VAL A 227 -10.53 -1.73 -2.57
N ASN A 228 -10.72 -0.91 -3.61
CA ASN A 228 -9.72 0.02 -4.10
C ASN A 228 -10.15 1.44 -3.70
N ASP A 229 -9.58 1.91 -2.60
CA ASP A 229 -9.86 3.21 -2.00
C ASP A 229 -8.77 4.25 -2.34
N HIS A 230 -8.02 4.04 -3.44
CA HIS A 230 -7.23 5.13 -4.00
C HIS A 230 -8.19 6.25 -4.40
N VAL A 231 -8.05 7.45 -3.84
CA VAL A 231 -8.92 8.59 -4.21
C VAL A 231 -8.80 8.89 -5.70
N VAL A 232 -9.83 9.50 -6.30
CA VAL A 232 -9.90 9.71 -7.76
C VAL A 232 -8.68 10.45 -8.34
N GLY A 233 -8.05 11.36 -7.59
CA GLY A 233 -6.83 12.06 -8.04
C GLY A 233 -5.54 11.23 -7.94
N CYS A 234 -5.57 10.09 -7.26
CA CYS A 234 -4.38 9.28 -7.04
C CYS A 234 -3.90 8.63 -8.35
N CYS A 235 -2.60 8.64 -8.58
CA CYS A 235 -1.92 7.98 -9.70
C CYS A 235 -2.14 6.45 -9.74
N CYS A 236 -2.50 5.84 -8.61
CA CYS A 236 -2.79 4.42 -8.50
C CYS A 236 -4.29 4.08 -8.62
N HIS A 237 -5.16 5.09 -8.72
CA HIS A 237 -6.58 4.87 -8.99
C HIS A 237 -6.75 4.21 -10.37
N PRO A 238 -7.60 3.17 -10.52
CA PRO A 238 -7.74 2.43 -11.78
C PRO A 238 -8.09 3.29 -12.99
N GLY A 239 -8.83 4.39 -12.80
CA GLY A 239 -9.15 5.34 -13.88
C GLY A 239 -7.96 6.18 -14.38
N ASN A 240 -6.85 6.20 -13.65
CA ASN A 240 -5.64 6.97 -13.96
C ASN A 240 -4.46 6.08 -14.36
N LYS A 241 -4.62 4.75 -14.31
CA LYS A 241 -3.60 3.83 -14.79
C LYS A 241 -3.59 3.87 -16.34
N PRO A 242 -2.42 4.03 -16.98
CA PRO A 242 -2.29 4.08 -18.43
C PRO A 242 -2.63 2.74 -19.10
#